data_AF-N9Q7U3-F1
#
_entry.id   AF-N9Q7U3-F1
#
_cell.length_a   1.000
_cell.length_b   1.000
_cell.length_c   1.000
_cell.angle_alpha   90.00
_cell.angle_beta   90.00
_cell.angle_gamma   90.00
#
_symmetry.space_group_name_H-M   'P 1'
#
loop_
_entity.id
_entity.type
_entity.pdbx_description
1 polymer ?
#
loop_
_entity_poly.entity_id
_entity_poly.type
_entity_poly.pdbx_seq_one_letter_code
_entity_poly.pdbx_strand_id
1 'polypeptide(L)'
;MKKGILITAFLTAFSTTTRAEVDICVFDLLGKAGESYKIVEEWALAAKAWNADLNLIPYQDEAKAQNDFEAGKCDGVSMTSMRARKYNKFAGSIDALGAITSNSIAQKAITYVLDPRNKHRLVTRINDDEFEVAAIAQIGLAYVFVRDKTINTIEKGKGKKFAYLHYDQAQKMIVDRLELVGVPSEISDFAKKFNNKQVDVIAAPAYAYRPLEIAKGLGSNGAMFNFPVINLTGDIIIRPDKFPAGFGLKSRAWATKQLPKNFATIARLEAEIPAKYKQSLSNEDKRRYQQMLRDGRIELTKLGVYDPVMMGVLKRARCTVERTNFECSLSGE
;
A
#
# COMPACT_ATOMS: atom_id res chain seq x y z
N MET A 1 60.32 0.43 -54.72
CA MET A 1 59.90 1.00 -53.43
C MET A 1 58.40 1.32 -53.49
N LYS A 2 57.53 0.45 -52.96
CA LYS A 2 56.09 0.71 -52.82
C LYS A 2 55.74 0.49 -51.34
N LYS A 3 55.46 1.57 -50.61
CA LYS A 3 54.94 1.50 -49.24
C LYS A 3 53.41 1.48 -49.32
N GLY A 4 52.81 0.31 -49.08
CA GLY A 4 51.37 0.18 -48.91
C GLY A 4 51.00 0.49 -47.46
N ILE A 5 50.10 1.44 -47.27
CA ILE A 5 49.49 1.77 -45.97
C ILE A 5 48.27 0.85 -45.81
N LEU A 6 48.31 -0.06 -44.83
CA LEU A 6 47.13 -0.81 -44.38
C LEU A 6 46.33 0.07 -43.40
N ILE A 7 45.09 0.37 -43.77
CA ILE A 7 44.09 0.99 -42.88
C ILE A 7 43.28 -0.14 -42.27
N THR A 8 43.46 -0.39 -40.96
CA THR A 8 42.67 -1.36 -40.20
C THR A 8 41.39 -0.69 -39.72
N ALA A 9 40.27 -1.01 -40.36
CA ALA A 9 38.95 -0.56 -39.91
C ALA A 9 38.51 -1.37 -38.68
N PHE A 10 38.45 -0.72 -37.51
CA PHE A 10 37.85 -1.27 -36.30
C PHE A 10 36.33 -1.24 -36.44
N LEU A 11 35.70 -2.38 -36.78
CA LEU A 11 34.25 -2.56 -36.64
C LEU A 11 33.93 -2.71 -35.15
N THR A 12 33.43 -1.66 -34.51
CA THR A 12 32.75 -1.76 -33.23
C THR A 12 31.37 -2.36 -33.46
N ALA A 13 31.24 -3.66 -33.23
CA ALA A 13 29.94 -4.32 -33.16
C ALA A 13 29.15 -3.76 -31.96
N PHE A 14 28.24 -2.82 -32.21
CA PHE A 14 27.20 -2.48 -31.24
C PHE A 14 26.27 -3.69 -31.11
N SER A 15 26.56 -4.55 -30.14
CA SER A 15 25.60 -5.56 -29.72
C SER A 15 24.44 -4.84 -29.03
N THR A 16 23.33 -4.64 -29.74
CA THR A 16 22.06 -4.36 -29.09
C THR A 16 21.66 -5.61 -28.34
N THR A 17 22.07 -5.73 -27.08
CA THR A 17 21.49 -6.70 -26.15
C THR A 17 20.01 -6.37 -26.04
N THR A 18 19.18 -7.05 -26.82
CA THR A 18 17.74 -7.12 -26.60
C THR A 18 17.56 -7.77 -25.23
N ARG A 19 17.35 -6.94 -24.21
CA ARG A 19 17.02 -7.41 -22.87
C ARG A 19 15.72 -8.20 -22.98
N ALA A 20 15.66 -9.38 -22.37
CA ALA A 20 14.43 -10.17 -22.31
C ALA A 20 13.29 -9.29 -21.77
N GLU A 21 12.09 -9.50 -22.29
CA GLU A 21 10.86 -8.90 -21.78
C GLU A 21 10.75 -9.16 -20.27
N VAL A 22 10.46 -8.12 -19.49
CA VAL A 22 10.44 -8.18 -18.03
C VAL A 22 9.00 -8.33 -17.56
N ASP A 23 8.68 -9.46 -16.94
CA ASP A 23 7.31 -9.79 -16.54
C ASP A 23 6.95 -9.18 -15.18
N ILE A 24 5.82 -8.47 -15.13
CA ILE A 24 5.31 -7.83 -13.92
C ILE A 24 3.94 -8.41 -13.56
N CYS A 25 3.86 -9.05 -12.39
CA CYS A 25 2.60 -9.50 -11.82
C CYS A 25 1.85 -8.31 -11.21
N VAL A 26 0.68 -7.94 -11.71
CA VAL A 26 -0.05 -6.73 -11.28
C VAL A 26 -1.36 -7.10 -10.60
N PHE A 27 -1.45 -6.88 -9.30
CA PHE A 27 -2.70 -7.04 -8.56
C PHE A 27 -3.60 -5.80 -8.67
N ASP A 28 -4.87 -6.02 -9.00
CA ASP A 28 -5.95 -5.03 -8.91
C ASP A 28 -7.30 -5.75 -8.69
N LEU A 29 -8.19 -5.19 -7.85
CA LEU A 29 -9.53 -5.77 -7.58
C LEU A 29 -10.34 -6.06 -8.86
N LEU A 30 -10.20 -5.22 -9.87
CA LEU A 30 -10.89 -5.31 -11.15
C LEU A 30 -9.97 -5.83 -12.27
N GLY A 31 -8.79 -6.34 -11.93
CA GLY A 31 -7.79 -6.77 -12.91
C GLY A 31 -7.42 -5.63 -13.85
N LYS A 32 -7.42 -5.87 -15.16
CA LYS A 32 -7.06 -4.86 -16.17
C LYS A 32 -7.94 -3.60 -16.14
N ALA A 33 -9.17 -3.68 -15.60
CA ALA A 33 -10.11 -2.57 -15.62
C ALA A 33 -9.91 -1.56 -14.47
N GLY A 34 -9.13 -1.91 -13.45
CA GLY A 34 -9.02 -1.09 -12.25
C GLY A 34 -7.96 0.00 -12.30
N GLU A 35 -8.08 0.94 -11.36
CA GLU A 35 -7.25 2.15 -11.32
C GLU A 35 -5.78 1.84 -11.01
N SER A 36 -5.51 0.85 -10.15
CA SER A 36 -4.14 0.47 -9.80
C SER A 36 -3.45 -0.15 -11.00
N TYR A 37 -4.15 -0.99 -11.78
CA TYR A 37 -3.59 -1.54 -13.02
C TYR A 37 -3.24 -0.43 -14.03
N LYS A 38 -4.11 0.57 -14.22
CA LYS A 38 -3.85 1.71 -15.11
C LYS A 38 -2.63 2.53 -14.68
N ILE A 39 -2.42 2.73 -13.38
CA ILE A 39 -1.21 3.39 -12.87
C ILE A 39 0.04 2.58 -13.25
N VAL A 40 -0.03 1.25 -13.20
CA VAL A 40 1.09 0.38 -13.60
C VAL A 40 1.29 0.37 -15.12
N GLU A 41 0.24 0.51 -15.93
CA GLU A 41 0.35 0.75 -17.37
C GLU A 41 1.09 2.06 -17.68
N GLU A 42 0.75 3.15 -16.99
CA GLU A 42 1.46 4.43 -17.13
C GLU A 42 2.92 4.34 -16.70
N TRP A 43 3.19 3.55 -15.65
CA TRP A 43 4.55 3.24 -15.20
C TRP A 43 5.33 2.43 -16.26
N ALA A 44 4.71 1.41 -16.85
CA ALA A 44 5.32 0.61 -17.92
C ALA A 44 5.61 1.43 -19.17
N LEU A 45 4.73 2.38 -19.53
CA LEU A 45 4.99 3.32 -20.61
C LEU A 45 6.20 4.22 -20.31
N ALA A 46 6.32 4.71 -19.07
CA ALA A 46 7.48 5.52 -18.64
C ALA A 46 8.78 4.70 -18.60
N ALA A 47 8.69 3.42 -18.24
CA ALA A 47 9.82 2.49 -18.15
C ALA A 47 10.56 2.30 -19.49
N LYS A 48 9.87 2.45 -20.63
CA LYS A 48 10.49 2.40 -21.97
C LYS A 48 11.59 3.45 -22.13
N ALA A 49 11.40 4.65 -21.60
CA ALA A 49 12.43 5.71 -21.61
C ALA A 49 13.64 5.39 -20.73
N TRP A 50 13.55 4.35 -19.90
CA TRP A 50 14.63 3.86 -19.03
C TRP A 50 15.20 2.53 -19.52
N ASN A 51 14.91 2.15 -20.77
CA ASN A 51 15.35 0.92 -21.44
C ASN A 51 14.82 -0.37 -20.79
N ALA A 52 13.61 -0.33 -20.24
CA ALA A 52 12.91 -1.52 -19.77
C ALA A 52 11.60 -1.67 -20.54
N ASP A 53 11.42 -2.82 -21.20
CA ASP A 53 10.15 -3.19 -21.82
C ASP A 53 9.44 -4.17 -20.89
N LEU A 54 8.25 -3.79 -20.43
CA LEU A 54 7.56 -4.47 -19.34
C LEU A 54 6.28 -5.11 -19.86
N ASN A 55 6.12 -6.40 -19.59
CA ASN A 55 4.87 -7.11 -19.81
C ASN A 55 4.06 -7.14 -18.51
N LEU A 56 2.79 -6.74 -18.59
CA LEU A 56 1.92 -6.64 -17.42
C LEU A 56 0.93 -7.81 -17.39
N ILE A 57 1.05 -8.64 -16.36
CA ILE A 57 0.21 -9.82 -16.14
C ILE A 57 -0.81 -9.49 -15.05
N PRO A 58 -2.12 -9.36 -15.36
CA PRO A 58 -3.12 -8.97 -14.38
C PRO A 58 -3.50 -10.11 -13.44
N TYR A 59 -3.70 -9.78 -12.17
CA TYR A 59 -4.23 -10.66 -11.14
C TYR A 59 -5.35 -9.96 -10.35
N GLN A 60 -6.44 -10.68 -10.10
CA GLN A 60 -7.48 -10.27 -9.14
C GLN A 60 -7.29 -10.92 -7.76
N ASP A 61 -6.38 -11.88 -7.67
CA ASP A 61 -5.97 -12.52 -6.43
C ASP A 61 -4.55 -12.06 -6.11
N GLU A 62 -4.42 -11.25 -5.06
CA GLU A 62 -3.14 -10.70 -4.62
C GLU A 62 -2.16 -11.80 -4.17
N ALA A 63 -2.66 -12.85 -3.51
CA ALA A 63 -1.83 -13.97 -3.08
C ALA A 63 -1.27 -14.72 -4.29
N LYS A 64 -2.07 -14.87 -5.34
CA LYS A 64 -1.59 -15.49 -6.59
C LYS A 64 -0.50 -14.64 -7.26
N ALA A 65 -0.66 -13.32 -7.34
CA ALA A 65 0.36 -12.42 -7.86
C ALA A 65 1.68 -12.53 -7.07
N GLN A 66 1.58 -12.58 -5.74
CA GLN A 66 2.73 -12.79 -4.85
C GLN A 66 3.38 -14.15 -5.10
N ASN A 67 2.60 -15.24 -5.16
CA ASN A 67 3.13 -16.59 -5.33
C ASN A 67 3.85 -16.76 -6.69
N ASP A 68 3.30 -16.18 -7.76
CA ASP A 68 3.93 -16.25 -9.08
C ASP A 68 5.23 -15.42 -9.15
N PHE A 69 5.32 -14.30 -8.42
CA PHE A 69 6.56 -13.56 -8.21
C PHE A 69 7.61 -14.33 -7.38
N GLU A 70 7.19 -14.98 -6.29
CA GLU A 70 8.08 -15.82 -5.46
C GLU A 70 8.59 -17.04 -6.24
N ALA A 71 7.76 -17.61 -7.12
CA ALA A 71 8.13 -18.71 -8.01
C ALA A 71 8.99 -18.29 -9.21
N GLY A 72 9.32 -17.00 -9.35
CA GLY A 72 10.15 -16.48 -10.44
C GLY A 72 9.46 -16.42 -11.80
N LYS A 73 8.12 -16.50 -11.84
CA LYS A 73 7.34 -16.28 -13.08
C LYS A 73 7.20 -14.81 -13.44
N CYS A 74 7.42 -13.93 -12.48
CA CYS A 74 7.47 -12.48 -12.67
C CYS A 74 8.77 -11.94 -12.09
N ASP A 75 9.39 -10.99 -12.79
CA ASP A 75 10.59 -10.25 -12.37
C ASP A 75 10.25 -9.08 -11.44
N GLY A 76 8.99 -8.65 -11.45
CA GLY A 76 8.45 -7.67 -10.52
C GLY A 76 6.99 -7.94 -10.19
N VAL A 77 6.48 -7.26 -9.16
CA VAL A 77 5.11 -7.42 -8.70
C VAL A 77 4.57 -6.12 -8.13
N SER A 78 3.32 -5.79 -8.46
CA SER A 78 2.55 -4.72 -7.84
C SER A 78 1.51 -5.32 -6.91
N MET A 79 1.59 -4.98 -5.62
CA MET A 79 0.71 -5.48 -4.56
C MET A 79 0.55 -4.44 -3.44
N THR A 80 -0.33 -4.70 -2.47
CA THR A 80 -0.47 -3.83 -1.29
C THR A 80 0.79 -3.85 -0.43
N SER A 81 1.09 -2.72 0.21
CA SER A 81 2.28 -2.58 1.06
C SER A 81 2.21 -3.46 2.31
N MET A 82 1.02 -3.94 2.68
CA MET A 82 0.85 -4.96 3.72
C MET A 82 1.55 -6.27 3.37
N ARG A 83 1.39 -6.77 2.13
CA ARG A 83 2.10 -7.97 1.65
C ARG A 83 3.53 -7.65 1.27
N ALA A 84 3.77 -6.50 0.63
CA ALA A 84 5.10 -6.10 0.21
C ALA A 84 6.08 -5.82 1.36
N ARG A 85 5.59 -5.63 2.59
CA ARG A 85 6.42 -5.52 3.81
C ARG A 85 7.39 -6.70 3.99
N LYS A 86 7.02 -7.90 3.52
CA LYS A 86 7.92 -9.06 3.49
C LYS A 86 9.20 -8.77 2.70
N TYR A 87 9.12 -8.03 1.60
CA TYR A 87 10.24 -7.70 0.72
C TYR A 87 10.97 -6.43 1.14
N ASN A 88 10.28 -5.49 1.77
CA ASN A 88 10.91 -4.29 2.31
C ASN A 88 10.16 -3.79 3.54
N LYS A 89 10.75 -4.00 4.72
CA LYS A 89 10.11 -3.65 5.99
C LYS A 89 9.95 -2.13 6.16
N PHE A 90 10.91 -1.33 5.72
CA PHE A 90 10.87 0.13 5.84
C PHE A 90 9.71 0.72 5.03
N ALA A 91 9.63 0.41 3.73
CA ALA A 91 8.55 0.87 2.87
C ALA A 91 7.20 0.26 3.27
N GLY A 92 7.12 -1.05 3.49
CA GLY A 92 5.85 -1.71 3.83
C GLY A 92 5.30 -1.34 5.21
N SER A 93 6.09 -0.68 6.06
CA SER A 93 5.62 -0.11 7.33
C SER A 93 4.92 1.24 7.18
N ILE A 94 4.83 1.80 5.96
CA ILE A 94 4.11 3.06 5.70
C ILE A 94 2.62 2.97 6.04
N ASP A 95 2.04 1.77 5.92
CA ASP A 95 0.64 1.46 6.23
C ASP A 95 0.43 1.11 7.72
N ALA A 96 1.22 1.70 8.62
CA ALA A 96 1.07 1.44 10.04
C ALA A 96 -0.27 1.94 10.58
N LEU A 97 -0.91 1.14 11.45
CA LEU A 97 -2.24 1.40 12.00
C LEU A 97 -2.33 2.80 12.62
N GLY A 98 -3.29 3.61 12.16
CA GLY A 98 -3.55 4.97 12.66
C GLY A 98 -2.39 5.95 12.50
N ALA A 99 -1.32 5.59 11.78
CA ALA A 99 -0.14 6.43 11.64
C ALA A 99 -0.32 7.54 10.61
N ILE A 100 -1.31 7.41 9.73
CA ILE A 100 -1.63 8.35 8.66
C ILE A 100 -3.14 8.57 8.70
N THR A 101 -3.54 9.75 9.15
CA THR A 101 -4.94 10.14 9.39
C THR A 101 -5.51 11.06 8.31
N SER A 102 -4.70 11.45 7.32
CA SER A 102 -5.12 12.27 6.18
C SER A 102 -4.22 12.08 4.97
N ASN A 103 -4.75 12.41 3.79
CA ASN A 103 -4.03 12.33 2.52
C ASN A 103 -2.81 13.26 2.47
N SER A 104 -2.83 14.39 3.19
CA SER A 104 -1.65 15.28 3.28
C SER A 104 -0.51 14.67 4.11
N ILE A 105 -0.83 13.90 5.16
CA ILE A 105 0.15 13.12 5.92
C ILE A 105 0.71 12.02 5.03
N ALA A 106 -0.16 11.30 4.32
CA ALA A 106 0.24 10.24 3.39
C ALA A 106 1.21 10.77 2.32
N GLN A 107 0.89 11.92 1.72
CA GLN A 107 1.73 12.54 0.69
C GLN A 107 3.13 12.86 1.23
N LYS A 108 3.23 13.40 2.44
CA LYS A 108 4.54 13.67 3.08
C LYS A 108 5.31 12.39 3.36
N ALA A 109 4.64 11.36 3.88
CA ALA A 109 5.27 10.06 4.17
C ALA A 109 5.79 9.39 2.89
N ILE A 110 4.96 9.28 1.86
CA ILE A 110 5.35 8.66 0.58
C ILE A 110 6.48 9.45 -0.08
N THR A 111 6.38 10.78 -0.12
CA THR A 111 7.45 11.63 -0.66
C THR A 111 8.77 11.43 0.08
N TYR A 112 8.73 11.31 1.41
CA TYR A 112 9.94 11.03 2.19
C TYR A 112 10.50 9.65 1.84
N VAL A 113 9.67 8.60 1.85
CA VAL A 113 10.13 7.23 1.59
C VAL A 113 10.78 7.13 0.21
N LEU A 114 10.18 7.73 -0.82
CA LEU A 114 10.68 7.71 -2.20
C LEU A 114 11.87 8.64 -2.46
N ASP A 115 12.27 9.47 -1.50
CA ASP A 115 13.41 10.38 -1.65
C ASP A 115 14.70 9.60 -1.98
N PRO A 116 15.52 10.06 -2.96
CA PRO A 116 16.74 9.38 -3.36
C PRO A 116 17.73 9.10 -2.22
N ARG A 117 17.70 9.90 -1.14
CA ARG A 117 18.52 9.70 0.07
C ARG A 117 18.18 8.40 0.80
N ASN A 118 16.97 7.87 0.62
CA ASN A 118 16.51 6.62 1.20
C ASN A 118 16.78 5.38 0.33
N LYS A 119 17.49 5.51 -0.81
CA LYS A 119 17.73 4.40 -1.76
C LYS A 119 18.21 3.09 -1.10
N HIS A 120 19.08 3.18 -0.10
CA HIS A 120 19.62 2.00 0.60
C HIS A 120 18.59 1.31 1.49
N ARG A 121 17.56 2.03 1.98
CA ARG A 121 16.46 1.47 2.78
C ARG A 121 15.42 0.77 1.92
N LEU A 122 15.41 1.04 0.62
CA LEU A 122 14.45 0.50 -0.34
C LEU A 122 14.97 -0.71 -1.09
N VAL A 123 16.19 -1.16 -0.76
CA VAL A 123 16.77 -2.42 -1.22
C VAL A 123 16.92 -3.33 -0.02
N THR A 124 16.52 -4.59 -0.16
CA THR A 124 16.61 -5.60 0.91
C THR A 124 17.04 -6.93 0.31
N ARG A 125 17.85 -7.68 1.05
CA ARG A 125 18.23 -9.05 0.68
C ARG A 125 17.51 -10.02 1.59
N ILE A 126 16.91 -11.04 1.00
CA ILE A 126 16.24 -12.13 1.72
C ILE A 126 16.78 -13.41 1.12
N ASN A 127 17.52 -14.17 1.92
CA ASN A 127 18.37 -15.27 1.43
C ASN A 127 19.32 -14.74 0.34
N ASP A 128 19.38 -15.41 -0.81
CA ASP A 128 20.24 -15.04 -1.95
C ASP A 128 19.58 -14.04 -2.92
N ASP A 129 18.31 -13.65 -2.68
CA ASP A 129 17.56 -12.74 -3.53
C ASP A 129 17.65 -11.29 -3.05
N GLU A 130 17.74 -10.36 -4.01
CA GLU A 130 17.62 -8.92 -3.77
C GLU A 130 16.27 -8.40 -4.26
N PHE A 131 15.63 -7.56 -3.44
CA PHE A 131 14.37 -6.91 -3.74
C PHE A 131 14.52 -5.39 -3.63
N GLU A 132 13.97 -4.67 -4.59
CA GLU A 132 13.94 -3.21 -4.59
C GLU A 132 12.49 -2.69 -4.69
N VAL A 133 12.16 -1.68 -3.89
CA VAL A 133 10.89 -0.93 -4.01
C VAL A 133 11.03 0.10 -5.13
N ALA A 134 10.40 -0.16 -6.27
CA ALA A 134 10.48 0.69 -7.46
C ALA A 134 9.49 1.86 -7.42
N ALA A 135 8.32 1.69 -6.79
CA ALA A 135 7.30 2.73 -6.68
C ALA A 135 6.40 2.48 -5.47
N ILE A 136 5.80 3.54 -4.95
CA ILE A 136 4.75 3.51 -3.94
C ILE A 136 3.66 4.48 -4.39
N ALA A 137 2.42 4.02 -4.39
CA ALA A 137 1.24 4.82 -4.74
C ALA A 137 0.17 4.63 -3.68
N GLN A 138 -0.62 5.66 -3.39
CA GLN A 138 -1.72 5.52 -2.44
C GLN A 138 -2.90 4.79 -3.11
N ILE A 139 -3.50 3.86 -2.37
CA ILE A 139 -4.79 3.23 -2.68
C ILE A 139 -5.93 3.97 -1.96
N GLY A 140 -5.65 4.48 -0.76
CA GLY A 140 -6.50 5.41 -0.04
C GLY A 140 -6.49 5.20 1.48
N LEU A 141 -7.18 6.07 2.20
CA LEU A 141 -7.45 5.89 3.62
C LEU A 141 -8.56 4.85 3.82
N ALA A 142 -8.33 3.87 4.67
CA ALA A 142 -9.35 2.90 5.02
C ALA A 142 -10.17 3.36 6.22
N TYR A 143 -11.48 3.27 6.05
CA TYR A 143 -12.48 3.65 7.05
C TYR A 143 -13.21 2.41 7.54
N VAL A 144 -13.69 2.47 8.78
CA VAL A 144 -14.49 1.40 9.37
C VAL A 144 -15.93 1.51 8.85
N PHE A 145 -16.41 0.43 8.24
CA PHE A 145 -17.80 0.25 7.84
C PHE A 145 -18.47 -0.75 8.78
N VAL A 146 -19.65 -0.37 9.27
CA VAL A 146 -20.48 -1.19 10.17
C VAL A 146 -21.85 -1.41 9.55
N ARG A 147 -22.42 -2.59 9.77
CA ARG A 147 -23.79 -2.90 9.35
C ARG A 147 -24.86 -2.19 10.16
N ASP A 148 -24.52 -1.75 11.37
CA ASP A 148 -25.39 -1.04 12.28
C ASP A 148 -24.65 0.17 12.87
N LYS A 149 -25.15 1.37 12.56
CA LYS A 149 -24.61 2.65 13.04
C LYS A 149 -24.59 2.79 14.57
N THR A 150 -25.29 1.93 15.30
CA THR A 150 -25.21 1.90 16.77
C THR A 150 -23.84 1.40 17.25
N ILE A 151 -23.06 0.69 16.42
CA ILE A 151 -21.69 0.25 16.71
C ILE A 151 -20.73 1.45 16.56
N ASN A 152 -20.90 2.47 17.41
CA ASN A 152 -20.25 3.77 17.28
C ASN A 152 -19.28 4.14 18.40
N THR A 153 -18.98 3.20 19.30
CA THR A 153 -17.94 3.33 20.33
C THR A 153 -17.14 2.03 20.41
N ILE A 154 -15.99 2.07 21.08
CA ILE A 154 -15.15 0.88 21.31
C ILE A 154 -15.95 -0.23 22.01
N GLU A 155 -16.72 0.14 23.04
CA GLU A 155 -17.49 -0.78 23.87
C GLU A 155 -18.59 -1.49 23.07
N LYS A 156 -19.25 -0.77 22.18
CA LYS A 156 -20.31 -1.35 21.33
C LYS A 156 -19.74 -2.21 20.20
N GLY A 157 -18.45 -2.08 19.92
CA GLY A 157 -17.70 -2.97 19.02
C GLY A 157 -17.45 -4.34 19.62
N LYS A 158 -17.33 -4.47 20.95
CA LYS A 158 -17.01 -5.75 21.61
C LYS A 158 -17.95 -6.87 21.20
N GLY A 159 -17.40 -8.04 20.90
CA GLY A 159 -18.13 -9.23 20.47
C GLY A 159 -18.68 -9.16 19.03
N LYS A 160 -18.50 -8.05 18.30
CA LYS A 160 -18.91 -7.94 16.89
C LYS A 160 -17.94 -8.70 16.00
N LYS A 161 -18.49 -9.29 14.93
CA LYS A 161 -17.70 -10.04 13.96
C LYS A 161 -16.96 -9.09 13.03
N PHE A 162 -15.63 -9.17 13.00
CA PHE A 162 -14.78 -8.34 12.17
C PHE A 162 -14.05 -9.19 11.14
N ALA A 163 -14.21 -8.88 9.85
CA ALA A 163 -13.39 -9.52 8.82
C ALA A 163 -12.00 -8.89 8.85
N TYR A 164 -11.00 -9.67 9.24
CA TYR A 164 -9.61 -9.26 9.22
C TYR A 164 -8.83 -10.04 8.17
N LEU A 165 -7.84 -9.39 7.57
CA LEU A 165 -6.91 -10.04 6.67
C LEU A 165 -5.97 -10.90 7.49
N HIS A 166 -6.06 -12.23 7.31
CA HIS A 166 -5.45 -13.18 8.25
C HIS A 166 -3.91 -13.12 8.31
N TYR A 167 -3.31 -12.64 7.23
CA TYR A 167 -1.87 -12.44 7.10
C TYR A 167 -1.38 -11.11 7.70
N ASP A 168 -2.27 -10.21 8.11
CA ASP A 168 -1.89 -8.93 8.75
C ASP A 168 -1.94 -9.04 10.27
N GLN A 169 -0.76 -9.15 10.88
CA GLN A 169 -0.61 -9.20 12.34
C GLN A 169 -1.15 -7.94 13.03
N ALA A 170 -1.13 -6.80 12.34
CA ALA A 170 -1.63 -5.55 12.89
C ALA A 170 -3.15 -5.60 13.10
N GLN A 171 -3.91 -6.04 12.08
CA GLN A 171 -5.34 -6.27 12.23
C GLN A 171 -5.68 -7.35 13.28
N LYS A 172 -4.88 -8.43 13.37
CA LYS A 172 -5.08 -9.46 14.41
C LYS A 172 -4.97 -8.86 15.82
N MET A 173 -3.97 -8.02 16.07
CA MET A 173 -3.84 -7.30 17.34
C MET A 173 -5.07 -6.43 17.64
N ILE A 174 -5.64 -5.77 16.64
CA ILE A 174 -6.84 -4.94 16.82
C ILE A 174 -8.05 -5.79 17.19
N VAL A 175 -8.20 -6.98 16.59
CA VAL A 175 -9.25 -7.94 16.96
C VAL A 175 -9.17 -8.28 18.44
N ASP A 176 -7.98 -8.66 18.91
CA ASP A 176 -7.77 -9.09 20.29
C ASP A 176 -7.99 -7.92 21.27
N ARG A 177 -7.43 -6.74 20.96
CA ARG A 177 -7.48 -5.56 21.85
C ARG A 177 -8.87 -4.94 21.98
N LEU A 178 -9.69 -5.06 20.93
CA LEU A 178 -11.08 -4.59 20.92
C LEU A 178 -12.08 -5.69 21.33
N GLU A 179 -11.60 -6.88 21.71
CA GLU A 179 -12.45 -8.03 22.06
C GLU A 179 -13.47 -8.33 20.94
N LEU A 180 -13.03 -8.23 19.67
CA LEU A 180 -13.85 -8.53 18.50
C LEU A 180 -13.85 -10.04 18.24
N VAL A 181 -14.88 -10.52 17.54
CA VAL A 181 -14.87 -11.88 16.99
C VAL A 181 -14.21 -11.84 15.62
N GLY A 182 -12.92 -12.18 15.55
CA GLY A 182 -12.16 -12.19 14.31
C GLY A 182 -12.66 -13.25 13.32
N VAL A 183 -12.97 -12.84 12.10
CA VAL A 183 -13.30 -13.74 10.98
C VAL A 183 -12.17 -13.65 9.93
N PRO A 184 -11.27 -14.64 9.88
CA PRO A 184 -10.16 -14.67 8.92
C PRO A 184 -10.67 -14.51 7.49
N SER A 185 -10.05 -13.60 6.73
CA SER A 185 -10.49 -13.21 5.40
C SER A 185 -9.32 -12.86 4.48
N GLU A 186 -9.62 -12.80 3.19
CA GLU A 186 -8.75 -12.36 2.11
C GLU A 186 -9.37 -11.14 1.41
N ILE A 187 -8.58 -10.42 0.62
CA ILE A 187 -9.10 -9.29 -0.18
C ILE A 187 -10.23 -9.74 -1.12
N SER A 188 -10.19 -11.00 -1.57
CA SER A 188 -11.17 -11.60 -2.48
C SER A 188 -12.53 -11.91 -1.84
N ASP A 189 -12.64 -11.91 -0.49
CA ASP A 189 -13.84 -12.37 0.22
C ASP A 189 -14.32 -11.51 1.40
N PHE A 190 -13.49 -10.64 2.00
CA PHE A 190 -13.87 -9.90 3.22
C PHE A 190 -15.15 -9.05 3.04
N ALA A 191 -15.27 -8.35 1.90
CA ALA A 191 -16.45 -7.56 1.58
C ALA A 191 -17.66 -8.44 1.24
N LYS A 192 -17.45 -9.63 0.65
CA LYS A 192 -18.54 -10.59 0.42
C LYS A 192 -19.13 -11.07 1.73
N LYS A 193 -18.29 -11.37 2.73
CA LYS A 193 -18.72 -11.73 4.10
C LYS A 193 -19.57 -10.62 4.72
N PHE A 194 -19.16 -9.36 4.54
CA PHE A 194 -19.92 -8.20 5.03
C PHE A 194 -21.27 -8.05 4.32
N ASN A 195 -21.27 -8.09 2.98
CA ASN A 195 -22.47 -8.00 2.16
C ASN A 195 -23.47 -9.14 2.44
N ASN A 196 -22.95 -10.34 2.76
CA ASN A 196 -23.74 -11.52 3.10
C ASN A 196 -24.03 -11.67 4.60
N LYS A 197 -23.85 -10.60 5.39
CA LYS A 197 -24.19 -10.57 6.82
C LYS A 197 -23.41 -11.54 7.71
N GLN A 198 -22.31 -12.10 7.23
CA GLN A 198 -21.46 -13.03 7.97
C GLN A 198 -20.55 -12.31 8.97
N VAL A 199 -20.22 -11.05 8.70
CA VAL A 199 -19.52 -10.14 9.61
C VAL A 199 -20.30 -8.84 9.81
N ASP A 200 -20.02 -8.16 10.91
CA ASP A 200 -20.66 -6.90 11.30
C ASP A 200 -19.83 -5.67 10.92
N VAL A 201 -18.50 -5.84 10.85
CA VAL A 201 -17.53 -4.76 10.71
C VAL A 201 -16.46 -5.13 9.68
N ILE A 202 -16.11 -4.18 8.81
CA ILE A 202 -14.94 -4.26 7.92
C ILE A 202 -14.19 -2.92 7.92
N ALA A 203 -12.93 -2.92 7.50
CA ALA A 203 -12.20 -1.71 7.15
C ALA A 203 -11.86 -1.75 5.64
N ALA A 204 -12.14 -0.66 4.92
CA ALA A 204 -11.87 -0.60 3.48
C ALA A 204 -11.58 0.84 3.02
N PRO A 205 -10.74 1.03 1.98
CA PRO A 205 -10.56 2.33 1.37
C PRO A 205 -11.73 2.65 0.44
N ALA A 206 -11.89 3.94 0.10
CA ALA A 206 -12.90 4.36 -0.86
C ALA A 206 -12.75 3.67 -2.23
N TYR A 207 -11.51 3.35 -2.63
CA TYR A 207 -11.20 2.57 -3.82
C TYR A 207 -11.96 1.23 -3.89
N ALA A 208 -12.20 0.57 -2.75
CA ALA A 208 -12.90 -0.71 -2.69
C ALA A 208 -14.44 -0.56 -2.63
N TYR A 209 -14.98 0.63 -2.36
CA TYR A 209 -16.39 0.85 -2.06
C TYR A 209 -17.33 0.38 -3.18
N ARG A 210 -17.09 0.83 -4.41
CA ARG A 210 -17.90 0.46 -5.57
C ARG A 210 -17.53 -0.94 -6.11
N PRO A 211 -16.26 -1.29 -6.36
CA PRO A 211 -15.89 -2.59 -6.90
C PRO A 211 -16.39 -3.77 -6.06
N LEU A 212 -16.38 -3.63 -4.74
CA LEU A 212 -16.81 -4.68 -3.81
C LEU A 212 -18.25 -4.51 -3.31
N GLU A 213 -18.99 -3.56 -3.90
CA GLU A 213 -20.40 -3.31 -3.60
C GLU A 213 -20.70 -3.14 -2.10
N ILE A 214 -19.81 -2.47 -1.35
CA ILE A 214 -19.88 -2.35 0.12
C ILE A 214 -21.22 -1.75 0.59
N ALA A 215 -21.88 -0.95 -0.27
CA ALA A 215 -23.23 -0.44 -0.04
C ALA A 215 -24.26 -1.54 0.29
N LYS A 216 -24.12 -2.76 -0.24
CA LYS A 216 -25.01 -3.89 0.03
C LYS A 216 -24.99 -4.29 1.50
N GLY A 217 -23.80 -4.40 2.10
CA GLY A 217 -23.65 -4.72 3.51
C GLY A 217 -24.09 -3.58 4.44
N LEU A 218 -23.90 -2.32 4.02
CA LEU A 218 -24.39 -1.16 4.77
C LEU A 218 -25.92 -1.11 4.84
N GLY A 219 -26.61 -1.43 3.74
CA GLY A 219 -28.07 -1.34 3.67
C GLY A 219 -28.59 0.06 4.04
N SER A 220 -29.66 0.10 4.85
CA SER A 220 -30.25 1.35 5.36
C SER A 220 -29.70 1.80 6.72
N ASN A 221 -29.12 0.88 7.50
CA ASN A 221 -28.79 1.10 8.91
C ASN A 221 -27.29 1.21 9.18
N GLY A 222 -26.45 0.84 8.20
CA GLY A 222 -25.01 0.88 8.33
C GLY A 222 -24.42 2.27 8.27
N ALA A 223 -23.17 2.37 8.68
CA ALA A 223 -22.41 3.60 8.68
C ALA A 223 -20.94 3.35 8.30
N MET A 224 -20.29 4.41 7.85
CA MET A 224 -18.85 4.55 7.68
C MET A 224 -18.38 5.62 8.66
N PHE A 225 -17.48 5.28 9.56
CA PHE A 225 -16.92 6.27 10.48
C PHE A 225 -15.83 7.08 9.79
N ASN A 226 -15.93 8.41 9.82
CA ASN A 226 -14.93 9.32 9.27
C ASN A 226 -13.71 9.45 10.21
N PHE A 227 -13.06 8.32 10.43
CA PHE A 227 -11.84 8.15 11.21
C PHE A 227 -10.99 7.08 10.50
N PRO A 228 -9.95 7.50 9.75
CA PRO A 228 -9.04 6.58 9.10
C PRO A 228 -8.32 5.68 10.11
N VAL A 229 -8.36 4.38 9.89
CA VAL A 229 -7.69 3.39 10.77
C VAL A 229 -6.39 2.87 10.18
N ILE A 230 -6.24 2.95 8.86
CA ILE A 230 -5.02 2.58 8.14
C ILE A 230 -4.96 3.38 6.84
N ASN A 231 -3.76 3.80 6.45
CA ASN A 231 -3.49 4.21 5.08
C ASN A 231 -3.12 2.96 4.30
N LEU A 232 -3.69 2.78 3.10
CA LEU A 232 -3.33 1.68 2.22
C LEU A 232 -2.56 2.22 1.03
N THR A 233 -1.41 1.61 0.78
CA THR A 233 -0.56 1.88 -0.37
C THR A 233 -0.35 0.60 -1.19
N GLY A 234 -0.02 0.81 -2.46
CA GLY A 234 0.45 -0.22 -3.37
C GLY A 234 1.92 0.02 -3.66
N ASP A 235 2.71 -1.04 -3.54
CA ASP A 235 4.14 -1.04 -3.84
C ASP A 235 4.38 -1.79 -5.15
N ILE A 236 5.35 -1.32 -5.92
CA ILE A 236 5.97 -2.12 -6.99
C ILE A 236 7.31 -2.63 -6.44
N ILE A 237 7.42 -3.95 -6.30
CA ILE A 237 8.64 -4.65 -5.89
C ILE A 237 9.27 -5.28 -7.12
N ILE A 238 10.59 -5.13 -7.29
CA ILE A 238 11.33 -5.67 -8.41
C ILE A 238 12.55 -6.49 -7.94
N ARG A 239 13.00 -7.42 -8.78
CA ARG A 239 14.33 -8.04 -8.68
C ARG A 239 15.32 -7.17 -9.48
N PRO A 240 16.17 -6.36 -8.84
CA PRO A 240 16.89 -5.28 -9.53
C PRO A 240 17.87 -5.79 -10.61
N ASP A 241 18.37 -7.02 -10.52
CA ASP A 241 19.21 -7.67 -11.53
C ASP A 241 18.49 -7.88 -12.88
N LYS A 242 17.15 -7.98 -12.85
CA LYS A 242 16.30 -8.10 -14.04
C LYS A 242 16.06 -6.77 -14.74
N PHE A 243 16.39 -5.63 -14.10
CA PHE A 243 16.16 -4.29 -14.63
C PHE A 243 17.47 -3.55 -15.00
N PRO A 244 17.40 -2.53 -15.87
CA PRO A 244 18.56 -1.68 -16.17
C PRO A 244 19.15 -1.01 -14.92
N ALA A 245 20.46 -0.78 -14.92
CA ALA A 245 21.12 -0.10 -13.80
C ALA A 245 20.48 1.26 -13.51
N GLY A 246 20.17 1.51 -12.23
CA GLY A 246 19.52 2.74 -11.78
C GLY A 246 18.02 2.84 -12.11
N PHE A 247 17.39 1.77 -12.59
CA PHE A 247 15.95 1.73 -12.88
C PHE A 247 15.10 2.13 -11.67
N GLY A 248 15.35 1.55 -10.49
CA GLY A 248 14.59 1.87 -9.27
C GLY A 248 14.64 3.36 -8.90
N LEU A 249 15.77 4.04 -9.07
CA LEU A 249 15.87 5.49 -8.82
C LEU A 249 15.00 6.30 -9.79
N LYS A 250 15.02 5.97 -11.09
CA LYS A 250 14.20 6.63 -12.11
C LYS A 250 12.71 6.38 -11.87
N SER A 251 12.37 5.14 -11.53
CA SER A 251 11.02 4.70 -11.18
C SER A 251 10.45 5.47 -9.99
N ARG A 252 11.20 5.58 -8.89
CA ARG A 252 10.76 6.34 -7.70
C ARG A 252 10.61 7.84 -7.97
N ALA A 253 11.50 8.40 -8.77
CA ALA A 253 11.39 9.81 -9.20
C ALA A 253 10.12 10.05 -10.03
N TRP A 254 9.75 9.10 -10.90
CA TRP A 254 8.47 9.14 -11.61
C TRP A 254 7.28 9.01 -10.66
N ALA A 255 7.29 8.02 -9.76
CA ALA A 255 6.21 7.80 -8.81
C ALA A 255 5.94 9.05 -7.94
N THR A 256 7.01 9.72 -7.51
CA THR A 256 6.93 10.99 -6.76
C THR A 256 6.22 12.09 -7.55
N LYS A 257 6.48 12.18 -8.87
CA LYS A 257 5.80 13.14 -9.77
C LYS A 257 4.33 12.80 -10.00
N GLN A 258 3.93 11.53 -9.87
CA GLN A 258 2.53 11.10 -10.01
C GLN A 258 1.69 11.32 -8.75
N LEU A 259 2.31 11.59 -7.60
CA LEU A 259 1.57 11.74 -6.34
C LEU A 259 0.40 12.74 -6.42
N PRO A 260 0.54 13.95 -6.98
CA PRO A 260 -0.60 14.88 -7.06
C PRO A 260 -1.80 14.30 -7.80
N LYS A 261 -1.58 13.60 -8.93
CA LYS A 261 -2.64 12.93 -9.70
C LYS A 261 -3.25 11.77 -8.92
N ASN A 262 -2.41 10.97 -8.26
CA ASN A 262 -2.87 9.87 -7.41
C ASN A 262 -3.78 10.39 -6.30
N PHE A 263 -3.35 11.39 -5.52
CA PHE A 263 -4.14 11.96 -4.41
C PHE A 263 -5.42 12.64 -4.87
N ALA A 264 -5.44 13.29 -6.04
CA ALA A 264 -6.67 13.84 -6.63
C ALA A 264 -7.69 12.74 -6.96
N THR A 265 -7.20 11.59 -7.43
CA THR A 265 -8.03 10.42 -7.71
C THR A 265 -8.60 9.83 -6.43
N ILE A 266 -7.79 9.69 -5.38
CA ILE A 266 -8.25 9.21 -4.06
C ILE A 266 -9.32 10.14 -3.48
N ALA A 267 -9.11 11.46 -3.52
CA ALA A 267 -10.08 12.43 -3.03
C ALA A 267 -11.43 12.33 -3.76
N ARG A 268 -11.41 12.10 -5.08
CA ARG A 268 -12.63 11.85 -5.87
C ARG A 268 -13.35 10.59 -5.41
N LEU A 269 -12.63 9.47 -5.24
CA LEU A 269 -13.21 8.21 -4.79
C LEU A 269 -13.83 8.35 -3.38
N GLU A 270 -13.16 9.05 -2.46
CA GLU A 270 -13.69 9.34 -1.11
C GLU A 270 -14.97 10.20 -1.15
N ALA A 271 -15.06 11.13 -2.11
CA ALA A 271 -16.24 11.96 -2.32
C ALA A 271 -17.44 11.17 -2.88
N GLU A 272 -17.20 10.10 -3.64
CA GLU A 272 -18.26 9.22 -4.19
C GLU A 272 -19.01 8.41 -3.13
N ILE A 273 -18.45 8.25 -1.93
CA ILE A 273 -19.16 7.57 -0.83
C ILE A 273 -20.35 8.45 -0.38
N PRO A 274 -21.60 7.95 -0.42
CA PRO A 274 -22.78 8.75 -0.08
C PRO A 274 -22.74 9.30 1.34
N ALA A 275 -23.06 10.58 1.49
CA ALA A 275 -23.05 11.29 2.79
C ALA A 275 -23.95 10.62 3.84
N LYS A 276 -25.04 9.97 3.43
CA LYS A 276 -25.95 9.23 4.33
C LYS A 276 -25.26 8.12 5.14
N TYR A 277 -24.12 7.61 4.67
CA TYR A 277 -23.34 6.61 5.39
C TYR A 277 -22.28 7.22 6.29
N LYS A 278 -21.86 8.46 6.04
CA LYS A 278 -20.73 9.07 6.75
C LYS A 278 -21.16 9.52 8.15
N GLN A 279 -20.51 8.97 9.18
CA GLN A 279 -20.76 9.34 10.57
C GLN A 279 -19.46 9.76 11.26
N SER A 280 -19.53 10.82 12.07
CA SER A 280 -18.41 11.25 12.90
C SER A 280 -18.43 10.53 14.24
N LEU A 281 -17.24 10.14 14.71
CA LEU A 281 -17.03 9.77 16.11
C LEU A 281 -16.96 11.02 16.99
N SER A 282 -17.27 10.86 18.28
CA SER A 282 -17.04 11.92 19.28
C SER A 282 -15.54 12.25 19.36
N ASN A 283 -15.20 13.46 19.82
CA ASN A 283 -13.79 13.83 20.00
C ASN A 283 -13.09 12.94 21.03
N GLU A 284 -13.82 12.50 22.05
CA GLU A 284 -13.34 11.56 23.06
C GLU A 284 -13.02 10.20 22.43
N ASP A 285 -13.95 9.61 21.67
CA ASP A 285 -13.72 8.33 20.99
C ASP A 285 -12.57 8.42 20.00
N LYS A 286 -12.48 9.49 19.21
CA LYS A 286 -11.34 9.70 18.29
C LYS A 286 -10.01 9.65 19.05
N ARG A 287 -9.91 10.33 20.19
CA ARG A 287 -8.71 10.33 21.02
C ARG A 287 -8.41 8.94 21.58
N ARG A 288 -9.43 8.23 22.07
CA ARG A 288 -9.29 6.86 22.61
C ARG A 288 -8.85 5.87 21.54
N TYR A 289 -9.47 5.91 20.35
CA TYR A 289 -9.06 5.10 19.20
C TYR A 289 -7.63 5.41 18.78
N GLN A 290 -7.28 6.69 18.70
CA GLN A 290 -5.93 7.08 18.30
C GLN A 290 -4.88 6.61 19.32
N GLN A 291 -5.14 6.74 20.63
CA GLN A 291 -4.25 6.22 21.68
C GLN A 291 -4.06 4.70 21.55
N MET A 292 -5.14 3.96 21.34
CA MET A 292 -5.07 2.51 21.16
C MET A 292 -4.24 2.14 19.92
N LEU A 293 -4.45 2.83 18.79
CA LEU A 293 -3.69 2.59 17.56
C LEU A 293 -2.21 2.91 17.76
N ARG A 294 -1.88 3.99 18.49
CA ARG A 294 -0.50 4.32 18.88
C ARG A 294 0.15 3.22 19.71
N ASP A 295 -0.53 2.74 20.74
CA ASP A 295 0.02 1.69 21.59
C ASP A 295 0.25 0.41 20.76
N GLY A 296 -0.67 0.10 19.85
CA GLY A 296 -0.50 -0.99 18.89
C GLY A 296 0.72 -0.79 17.98
N ARG A 297 0.97 0.40 17.45
CA ARG A 297 2.19 0.69 16.67
C ARG A 297 3.46 0.43 17.47
N ILE A 298 3.51 0.89 18.72
CA ILE A 298 4.69 0.69 19.58
C ILE A 298 4.92 -0.80 19.84
N GLU A 299 3.87 -1.55 20.13
CA GLU A 299 3.94 -2.99 20.37
C GLU A 299 4.35 -3.76 19.11
N LEU A 300 3.73 -3.49 17.96
CA LEU A 300 4.07 -4.08 16.67
C LEU A 300 5.51 -3.75 16.24
N THR A 301 6.02 -2.58 16.60
CA THR A 301 7.43 -2.23 16.37
C THR A 301 8.36 -3.08 17.24
N LYS A 302 8.03 -3.26 18.52
CA LYS A 302 8.80 -4.14 19.45
C LYS A 302 8.79 -5.60 19.00
N LEU A 303 7.67 -6.08 18.45
CA LEU A 303 7.52 -7.42 17.89
C LEU A 303 8.22 -7.59 16.53
N GLY A 304 8.85 -6.53 16.00
CA GLY A 304 9.56 -6.59 14.74
C GLY A 304 8.65 -6.56 13.51
N VAL A 305 7.36 -6.23 13.65
CA VAL A 305 6.42 -6.08 12.53
C VAL A 305 6.68 -4.78 11.79
N TYR A 306 6.75 -3.65 12.52
CA TYR A 306 7.02 -2.35 11.94
C TYR A 306 8.50 -1.96 12.02
N ASP A 307 8.95 -1.19 11.05
CA ASP A 307 10.28 -0.59 11.02
C ASP A 307 10.33 0.66 11.92
N PRO A 308 11.24 0.72 12.90
CA PRO A 308 11.31 1.85 13.84
C PRO A 308 11.70 3.17 13.17
N VAL A 309 12.51 3.13 12.11
CA VAL A 309 12.85 4.35 11.36
C VAL A 309 11.60 4.87 10.68
N MET A 310 10.81 3.98 10.06
CA MET A 310 9.55 4.35 9.43
C MET A 310 8.52 4.89 10.44
N MET A 311 8.42 4.32 11.64
CA MET A 311 7.54 4.85 12.69
C MET A 311 7.89 6.31 13.03
N GLY A 312 9.17 6.61 13.21
CA GLY A 312 9.65 7.98 13.40
C GLY A 312 9.33 8.91 12.22
N VAL A 313 9.37 8.40 10.98
CA VAL A 313 8.95 9.16 9.78
C VAL A 313 7.46 9.49 9.84
N LEU A 314 6.61 8.50 10.10
CA LEU A 314 5.17 8.68 10.14
C LEU A 314 4.77 9.65 11.24
N LYS A 315 5.38 9.55 12.42
CA LYS A 315 5.15 10.50 13.51
C LYS A 315 5.52 11.93 13.11
N ARG A 316 6.70 12.14 12.52
CA ARG A 316 7.11 13.47 12.02
C ARG A 316 6.15 14.00 10.96
N ALA A 317 5.69 13.15 10.04
CA ALA A 317 4.73 13.52 9.01
C ALA A 317 3.40 13.96 9.63
N ARG A 318 2.83 13.17 10.56
CA ARG A 318 1.64 13.55 11.33
C ARG A 318 1.83 14.88 12.03
N CYS A 319 2.87 15.04 12.82
CA CYS A 319 3.11 16.24 13.62
C CYS A 319 3.44 17.49 12.81
N THR A 320 3.85 17.33 11.55
CA THR A 320 4.01 18.46 10.64
C THR A 320 2.66 18.99 10.15
N VAL A 321 1.68 18.11 9.95
CA VAL A 321 0.33 18.44 9.45
C VAL A 321 -0.61 18.81 10.60
N GLU A 322 -0.62 17.99 11.65
CA GLU A 322 -1.49 18.08 12.81
C GLU A 322 -0.67 18.43 14.05
N ARG A 323 -0.15 19.66 14.11
CA ARG A 323 0.78 20.10 15.17
C ARG A 323 0.24 19.98 16.59
N THR A 324 -1.09 20.05 16.75
CA THR A 324 -1.78 19.97 18.05
C THR A 324 -2.18 18.54 18.42
N ASN A 325 -1.82 17.55 17.60
CA ASN A 325 -2.08 16.14 17.91
C ASN A 325 -1.31 15.73 19.17
N PHE A 326 -1.99 15.05 20.11
CA PHE A 326 -1.41 14.74 21.42
C PHE A 326 -0.17 13.85 21.33
N GLU A 327 -0.02 13.07 20.26
CA GLU A 327 1.14 12.19 20.07
C GLU A 327 2.44 12.96 19.83
N CYS A 328 2.35 14.24 19.42
CA CYS A 328 3.50 15.06 19.06
C CYS A 328 4.33 15.53 20.26
N SER A 329 3.74 15.56 21.46
CA SER A 329 4.43 15.85 22.71
C SER A 329 4.94 14.59 23.43
N LEU A 330 4.49 13.39 23.01
CA LEU A 330 4.90 12.14 23.62
C LEU A 330 6.25 11.67 23.07
N SER A 331 7.06 11.00 23.88
CA SER A 331 8.24 10.28 23.40
C SER A 331 7.86 8.91 22.81
N GLY A 332 8.78 8.31 22.06
CA GLY A 332 8.58 7.00 21.43
C GLY A 332 7.72 7.01 20.15
N GLU A 333 7.56 5.81 19.59
CA GLU A 333 7.44 5.49 18.15
C GLU A 333 8.76 5.50 17.39
#